data_AF-A0A819UIA0-F1
#
_entry.id   AF-A0A819UIA0-F1
#
_cell.length_a   1.000
_cell.length_b   1.000
_cell.length_c   1.000
_cell.angle_alpha   90.00
_cell.angle_beta   90.00
_cell.angle_gamma   90.00
#
_symmetry.space_group_name_H-M   'P 1'
#
loop_
_entity.id
_entity.type
_entity.pdbx_description
1 polymer ?
#
loop_
_entity_poly.entity_id
_entity_poly.type
_entity_poly.pdbx_seq_one_letter_code
_entity_poly.pdbx_strand_id
1 'polypeptide(L)'
;MKKIEIQVNSFPSYYSWLRTTYENITWIWYRQGKLAEALEYMKKAYEMNVKKLTHDHERLKQCQQWIVRLEEKLSQVEEKTH
;
A
#
# COMPACT_ATOMS: atom_id res chain seq x y z
N MET A 1 -3.31 -8.54 38.26
CA MET A 1 -3.39 -7.70 37.05
C MET A 1 -3.38 -8.60 35.82
N LYS A 2 -4.50 -8.69 35.09
CA LYS A 2 -4.48 -9.31 33.76
C LYS A 2 -3.75 -8.34 32.84
N LYS A 3 -2.59 -8.74 32.36
CA LYS A 3 -1.83 -8.02 31.33
C LYS A 3 -2.73 -8.01 30.09
N ILE A 4 -3.29 -6.85 29.74
CA ILE A 4 -3.97 -6.67 28.46
C ILE A 4 -2.84 -6.65 27.43
N GLU A 5 -2.40 -7.82 26.98
CA GLU A 5 -1.78 -7.93 25.68
C GLU A 5 -2.86 -7.56 24.68
N ILE A 6 -2.85 -6.29 24.28
CA ILE A 6 -3.70 -5.80 23.20
C ILE A 6 -3.33 -6.71 22.01
N GLN A 7 -4.23 -7.61 21.64
CA GLN A 7 -4.12 -8.36 20.39
C GLN A 7 -4.32 -7.37 19.24
N VAL A 8 -3.30 -6.55 18.97
CA VAL A 8 -3.29 -5.55 17.89
C VAL A 8 -3.56 -6.24 16.53
N ASN A 9 -3.21 -7.52 16.42
CA ASN A 9 -3.41 -8.34 15.23
C ASN A 9 -4.86 -8.82 15.01
N SER A 10 -5.79 -8.69 15.97
CA SER A 10 -7.16 -9.19 15.80
C SER A 10 -8.21 -8.11 15.57
N PHE A 11 -7.87 -6.82 15.67
CA PHE A 11 -8.81 -5.74 15.42
C PHE A 11 -8.91 -5.40 13.93
N PRO A 12 -10.06 -5.62 13.27
CA PRO A 12 -10.25 -5.27 11.87
C PRO A 12 -10.06 -3.77 11.60
N SER A 13 -10.29 -2.91 12.59
CA SER A 13 -10.06 -1.48 12.49
C SER A 13 -8.57 -1.15 12.33
N TYR A 14 -7.67 -1.75 13.11
CA TYR A 14 -6.23 -1.48 13.07
C TYR A 14 -5.62 -1.72 11.69
N TYR A 15 -5.94 -2.86 11.07
CA TYR A 15 -5.50 -3.17 9.70
C TYR A 15 -6.04 -2.17 8.67
N SER A 16 -7.27 -1.67 8.86
CA SER A 16 -7.87 -0.69 7.94
C SER A 16 -7.16 0.68 8.01
N TRP A 17 -6.80 1.11 9.22
CA TRP A 17 -6.04 2.33 9.44
C TRP A 17 -4.64 2.23 8.84
N LEU A 18 -3.91 1.16 9.15
CA LEU A 18 -2.55 0.95 8.64
C LEU A 18 -2.50 0.87 7.10
N ARG A 19 -3.50 0.24 6.47
CA ARG A 19 -3.66 0.24 5.01
C ARG A 19 -3.85 1.64 4.44
N THR A 20 -4.77 2.42 5.00
CA THR A 20 -5.04 3.81 4.58
C THR A 20 -3.79 4.69 4.76
N THR A 21 -3.03 4.46 5.83
CA THR A 21 -1.74 5.12 6.04
C THR A 21 -0.75 4.79 4.93
N TYR A 22 -0.60 3.52 4.53
CA TYR A 22 0.27 3.17 3.41
C TYR A 22 -0.18 3.77 2.08
N GLU A 23 -1.50 3.80 1.79
CA GLU A 23 -2.03 4.49 0.59
C GLU A 23 -1.65 5.99 0.57
N ASN A 24 -1.79 6.68 1.71
CA ASN A 24 -1.43 8.09 1.82
C ASN A 24 0.07 8.32 1.67
N ILE A 25 0.89 7.45 2.26
CA ILE A 25 2.34 7.48 2.13
C ILE A 25 2.71 7.34 0.65
N THR A 26 2.17 6.35 -0.06
CA THR A 26 2.38 6.17 -1.51
C THR A 26 2.07 7.44 -2.29
N TRP A 27 0.96 8.12 -2.00
CA TRP A 27 0.61 9.39 -2.64
C TRP A 27 1.64 10.49 -2.40
N ILE A 28 2.16 10.60 -1.18
CA ILE A 28 3.18 11.59 -0.84
C ILE A 28 4.48 11.31 -1.61
N TRP A 29 4.96 10.07 -1.63
CA TRP A 29 6.18 9.70 -2.37
C TRP A 29 6.00 9.86 -3.88
N TYR A 30 4.83 9.48 -4.41
CA TYR A 30 4.48 9.70 -5.81
C TYR A 30 4.54 11.18 -6.19
N ARG A 31 4.00 12.07 -5.34
CA ARG A 31 4.06 13.53 -5.53
C ARG A 31 5.48 14.09 -5.46
N GLN A 32 6.38 13.42 -4.74
CA GLN A 32 7.80 13.76 -4.66
C GLN A 32 8.64 13.17 -5.81
N GLY A 33 8.03 12.43 -6.75
CA GLY A 33 8.76 11.75 -7.83
C GLY A 33 9.54 10.51 -7.39
N LYS A 34 9.39 10.10 -6.13
CA LYS A 34 10.08 8.95 -5.53
C LYS A 34 9.28 7.68 -5.76
N LEU A 35 9.32 7.22 -7.01
CA LEU A 35 8.44 6.17 -7.52
C LEU A 35 8.76 4.78 -6.94
N ALA A 36 10.03 4.48 -6.67
CA ALA A 36 10.44 3.20 -6.08
C ALA A 36 9.91 3.04 -4.65
N GLU A 37 10.05 4.08 -3.81
CA GLU A 37 9.52 4.10 -2.45
C GLU A 37 7.98 4.05 -2.45
N ALA A 38 7.34 4.79 -3.36
CA ALA A 38 5.89 4.73 -3.53
C ALA A 38 5.40 3.31 -3.87
N LEU A 39 6.12 2.60 -4.75
CA LEU A 39 5.81 1.23 -5.15
C LEU A 39 5.93 0.24 -3.98
N GLU A 40 6.97 0.36 -3.16
CA GLU A 40 7.17 -0.49 -1.98
C GLU A 40 6.00 -0.38 -0.99
N TYR A 41 5.57 0.85 -0.65
CA TYR A 41 4.47 1.07 0.28
C TYR A 41 3.12 0.65 -0.30
N MET A 42 2.91 0.81 -1.62
CA MET A 42 1.68 0.31 -2.26
C MET A 42 1.62 -1.22 -2.27
N LYS A 43 2.75 -1.93 -2.44
CA LYS A 43 2.82 -3.39 -2.33
C LYS A 43 2.48 -3.87 -0.90
N LYS A 44 2.95 -3.16 0.13
CA LYS A 44 2.55 -3.43 1.54
C LYS A 44 1.05 -3.26 1.76
N ALA A 45 0.44 -2.19 1.22
CA ALA A 45 -1.01 -1.98 1.28
C ALA A 45 -1.79 -3.10 0.56
N TYR A 46 -1.30 -3.55 -0.59
CA TYR A 46 -1.87 -4.66 -1.35
C TYR A 46 -1.82 -5.99 -0.58
N GLU A 47 -0.67 -6.35 -0.01
CA GLU A 47 -0.54 -7.57 0.80
C GLU A 47 -1.50 -7.60 1.99
N MET A 48 -1.75 -6.45 2.61
CA MET A 48 -2.72 -6.35 3.70
C MET A 48 -4.16 -6.59 3.23
N ASN A 49 -4.54 -6.10 2.04
CA ASN A 49 -5.85 -6.37 1.45
C ASN A 49 -6.02 -7.86 1.11
N VAL A 50 -4.98 -8.51 0.59
CA VAL A 50 -4.99 -9.94 0.27
C VAL A 50 -5.09 -10.79 1.53
N LYS A 51 -4.25 -10.53 2.55
CA LYS A 51 -4.20 -11.32 3.79
C LYS A 51 -5.52 -11.29 4.58
N LYS A 52 -6.27 -10.21 4.48
CA LYS A 52 -7.49 -10.03 5.27
C LYS A 52 -8.72 -10.72 4.67
N LEU A 53 -8.62 -11.31 3.46
CA LEU A 53 -9.76 -11.89 2.72
C LEU A 53 -10.99 -10.96 2.70
N THR A 54 -10.77 -9.65 2.88
CA THR A 54 -11.83 -8.66 2.76
C THR A 54 -12.15 -8.64 1.29
N HIS A 55 -13.36 -9.11 0.93
CA HIS A 55 -13.92 -9.08 -0.42
C HIS A 55 -14.17 -7.65 -0.92
N ASP A 56 -13.40 -6.68 -0.40
CA ASP A 56 -13.31 -5.33 -0.93
C ASP A 56 -12.48 -5.39 -2.23
N HIS A 57 -13.08 -6.05 -3.22
CA HIS A 57 -12.56 -6.22 -4.56
C HIS A 57 -12.24 -4.88 -5.20
N GLU A 58 -12.94 -3.81 -4.82
CA GLU A 58 -12.70 -2.47 -5.31
C GLU A 58 -11.36 -1.92 -4.80
N ARG A 59 -11.09 -2.03 -3.49
CA ARG A 59 -9.80 -1.61 -2.93
C ARG A 59 -8.63 -2.42 -3.45
N LEU A 60 -8.81 -3.72 -3.66
CA LEU A 60 -7.78 -4.57 -4.26
C LEU A 60 -7.45 -4.12 -5.69
N LYS A 61 -8.48 -3.86 -6.52
CA LYS A 61 -8.32 -3.35 -7.88
C LYS A 61 -7.63 -1.99 -7.90
N GLN A 62 -7.99 -1.09 -6.99
CA GLN A 62 -7.32 0.21 -6.88
C GLN A 62 -5.83 0.04 -6.57
N CYS A 63 -5.46 -0.80 -5.59
CA CYS A 63 -4.05 -1.05 -5.28
C CYS A 63 -3.29 -1.62 -6.49
N GLN A 64 -3.89 -2.55 -7.23
CA GLN A 64 -3.29 -3.12 -8.44
C GLN A 64 -3.07 -2.07 -9.54
N GLN A 65 -4.09 -1.24 -9.82
CA GLN A 65 -3.97 -0.15 -10.79
C GLN A 65 -2.85 0.83 -10.42
N TRP A 66 -2.71 1.14 -9.13
CA TRP A 66 -1.62 1.98 -8.64
C TRP A 66 -0.25 1.34 -8.84
N ILE A 67 -0.11 0.05 -8.53
CA ILE A 67 1.15 -0.69 -8.72
C ILE A 67 1.57 -0.65 -10.19
N VAL A 68 0.66 -0.99 -11.12
CA VAL A 68 0.94 -0.95 -12.56
C VAL A 68 1.37 0.45 -13.01
N ARG A 69 0.63 1.48 -12.60
CA ARG A 69 0.95 2.87 -12.95
C ARG A 69 2.32 3.32 -12.41
N LEU A 70 2.69 2.88 -11.22
CA LEU A 70 3.98 3.19 -10.62
C LEU A 70 5.13 2.48 -11.36
N GLU A 71 4.93 1.21 -11.74
CA GLU A 71 5.89 0.43 -12.53
C GLU A 71 6.10 1.04 -13.93
N GLU A 72 5.02 1.36 -14.64
CA GLU A 72 5.09 2.03 -15.95
C GLU A 72 5.86 3.36 -15.90
N LYS A 73 5.62 4.16 -14.85
CA LYS A 73 6.31 5.44 -14.69
C LYS A 73 7.77 5.25 -14.32
N LEU A 74 8.10 4.23 -13.55
CA LEU A 74 9.48 3.93 -13.18
C LEU A 74 10.28 3.54 -14.43
N SER A 75 9.75 2.64 -15.27
CA SER A 75 10.37 2.26 -16.54
C SER A 75 10.56 3.43 -17.49
N GLN A 76 9.56 4.33 -17.61
CA GLN A 76 9.69 5.56 -18.41
C GLN A 76 10.78 6.52 -17.93
N VAL A 77 11.06 6.56 -16.62
CA VAL A 77 12.14 7.38 -16.07
C VAL A 77 13.49 6.73 -16.40
N GLU A 78 13.61 5.41 -16.24
CA GLU A 78 14.82 4.66 -16.58
C GLU A 78 15.19 4.81 -18.07
N GLU A 79 14.22 4.66 -18.98
CA GLU A 79 14.42 4.82 -20.43
C GLU A 79 14.88 6.22 -20.84
N LYS A 80 14.48 7.27 -20.09
CA LYS A 80 14.88 8.66 -20.37
C LYS A 80 16.25 9.03 -19.80
N THR A 81 16.85 8.16 -19.00
CA THR A 81 18.14 8.39 -18.33
C THR A 81 19.29 7.68 -19.06
N HIS A 82 19.02 7.10 -20.23
CA HIS A 82 19.99 6.57 -21.19
C HIS A 82 19.99 7.40 -22.49
#